data_AF-A0A2E8J095-F1
#
_entry.id   AF-A0A2E8J095-F1
#
_cell.length_a   1.000
_cell.length_b   1.000
_cell.length_c   1.000
_cell.angle_alpha   90.00
_cell.angle_beta   90.00
_cell.angle_gamma   90.00
#
_symmetry.space_group_name_H-M   'P 1'
#
loop_
_entity.id
_entity.type
_entity.pdbx_description
1 polymer ?
#
loop_
_entity_poly.entity_id
_entity_poly.type
_entity_poly.pdbx_seq_one_letter_code
_entity_poly.pdbx_strand_id
1 'polypeptide(L)'
;MVSAQDIEAQFADAEKSLDPKLYSSLEKAAIWTAIAVFTIISFGLIFVNDLFWTDGLKPIVWDPIVKDAGAAGDAGYSKENTALYALTVLMSVVILQAVFRKMDLPADDRMMFALISWVILAPVLRVLEDSDFFNSELDWLLISPIIHVHLAIWLVSIAFVSHKLASKWDGSVDDADIEKSRTVLFITLGMLLLLHWGLLYQPSYTTHPDMGIFFIATGFIAALGVLFAVLVWTTNWPSLTRGLIAFGSATSILGLFHWFQFIATPWRQESGRIVESQPLWPALIVLGIPAVVCYYMYKYGKDDARHIKLAGYQPGVLPEGVTLTAWEAAEKQVSQHPIEQLSRKALLANPMVLAMVFGQLCDGFATMVGIDFFGYGEKHPVSDAVIQIGVGISESFGIDPMMESNNAPGAWLFAIVKACLVAAIAWLFVEMRVERRQVHMRMLIVLAVLIVGLAPGLRDIGRLTLDV
;
A
#
# COMPACT_ATOMS: atom_id res chain seq x y z
N MET A 1 -22.27 37.58 -3.26
CA MET A 1 -21.29 36.50 -3.48
C MET A 1 -21.87 35.62 -4.58
N VAL A 2 -21.10 35.32 -5.62
CA VAL A 2 -21.50 34.35 -6.63
C VAL A 2 -21.49 32.97 -5.95
N SER A 3 -22.56 32.19 -6.06
CA SER A 3 -22.58 30.85 -5.45
C SER A 3 -21.74 29.88 -6.28
N ALA A 4 -21.27 28.78 -5.67
CA ALA A 4 -20.51 27.76 -6.40
C ALA A 4 -21.32 27.19 -7.59
N GLN A 5 -22.63 27.03 -7.41
CA GLN A 5 -23.56 26.59 -8.46
C GLN A 5 -23.66 27.60 -9.62
N ASP A 6 -23.60 28.90 -9.34
CA ASP A 6 -23.59 29.94 -10.38
C ASP A 6 -22.29 29.94 -11.20
N ILE A 7 -21.17 29.54 -10.58
CA ILE A 7 -19.88 29.35 -11.28
C ILE A 7 -19.96 28.10 -12.15
N GLU A 8 -20.51 27.00 -11.64
CA GLU A 8 -20.68 25.74 -12.39
C GLU A 8 -21.61 25.89 -13.59
N ALA A 9 -22.69 26.66 -13.45
CA ALA A 9 -23.64 26.92 -14.53
C ALA A 9 -22.99 27.55 -15.78
N GLN A 10 -21.86 28.25 -15.61
CA GLN A 10 -21.12 28.86 -16.72
C GLN A 10 -20.42 27.82 -17.61
N PHE A 11 -20.25 26.59 -17.13
CA PHE A 11 -19.66 25.48 -17.88
C PHE A 11 -20.70 24.64 -18.63
N ALA A 12 -21.99 25.01 -18.63
CA ALA A 12 -23.05 24.26 -19.29
C ALA A 12 -22.81 24.05 -20.79
N ASP A 13 -22.23 25.06 -21.46
CA ASP A 13 -21.92 25.07 -22.89
C ASP A 13 -20.48 24.64 -23.21
N ALA A 14 -19.66 24.35 -22.19
CA ALA A 14 -18.29 23.91 -22.38
C ALA A 14 -18.21 22.45 -22.87
N GLU A 15 -17.08 22.08 -23.48
CA GLU A 15 -16.82 20.67 -23.83
C GLU A 15 -16.86 19.80 -22.57
N LYS A 16 -17.77 18.82 -22.58
CA LYS A 16 -18.02 17.96 -21.43
C LYS A 16 -16.97 16.88 -21.29
N SER A 17 -16.61 16.55 -20.06
CA SER A 17 -15.74 15.41 -19.79
C SER A 17 -16.40 14.10 -20.26
N LEU A 18 -15.56 13.16 -20.70
CA LEU A 18 -16.02 11.86 -21.17
C LEU A 18 -16.83 11.14 -20.07
N ASP A 19 -17.97 10.57 -20.43
CA ASP A 19 -18.80 9.77 -19.52
C ASP A 19 -17.94 8.70 -18.81
N PRO A 20 -17.98 8.61 -17.47
CA PRO A 20 -17.24 7.62 -16.70
C PRO A 20 -17.43 6.16 -17.16
N LYS A 21 -18.58 5.83 -17.76
CA LYS A 21 -18.89 4.48 -18.25
C LYS A 21 -18.19 4.11 -19.56
N LEU A 22 -17.63 5.10 -20.27
CA LEU A 22 -16.94 4.89 -21.53
C LEU A 22 -15.42 4.74 -21.32
N TYR A 23 -14.80 3.94 -22.18
CA TYR A 23 -13.35 3.84 -22.26
C TYR A 23 -12.77 4.83 -23.26
N SER A 24 -11.73 5.56 -22.86
CA SER A 24 -10.95 6.41 -23.75
C SER A 24 -10.13 5.56 -24.75
N SER A 25 -9.63 6.20 -25.82
CA SER A 25 -8.78 5.51 -26.81
C SER A 25 -7.51 4.92 -26.17
N LEU A 26 -6.91 5.64 -25.23
CA LEU A 26 -5.72 5.18 -24.50
C LEU A 26 -6.04 3.99 -23.60
N GLU A 27 -7.17 4.01 -22.88
CA GLU A 27 -7.61 2.89 -22.05
C GLU A 27 -7.90 1.64 -22.88
N LYS A 28 -8.57 1.80 -24.02
CA LYS A 28 -8.81 0.68 -24.96
C LYS A 28 -7.50 0.11 -25.47
N ALA A 29 -6.56 0.96 -25.89
CA ALA A 29 -5.25 0.53 -26.37
C ALA A 29 -4.45 -0.22 -25.29
N ALA A 30 -4.49 0.24 -24.05
CA ALA A 30 -3.83 -0.43 -22.93
C ALA A 30 -4.46 -1.81 -22.65
N ILE A 31 -5.80 -1.90 -22.63
CA ILE A 31 -6.52 -3.18 -22.41
C ILE A 31 -6.20 -4.17 -23.53
N TRP A 32 -6.27 -3.76 -24.80
CA TRP A 32 -5.97 -4.65 -25.93
C TRP A 32 -4.50 -5.07 -25.96
N THR A 33 -3.57 -4.16 -25.63
CA THR A 33 -2.15 -4.49 -25.47
C THR A 33 -1.96 -5.56 -24.40
N ALA A 34 -2.57 -5.40 -23.22
CA ALA A 34 -2.46 -6.38 -22.15
C ALA A 34 -3.05 -7.75 -22.53
N ILE A 35 -4.21 -7.78 -23.22
CA ILE A 35 -4.81 -9.02 -23.73
C ILE A 35 -3.88 -9.68 -24.75
N ALA A 36 -3.30 -8.90 -25.67
CA ALA A 36 -2.36 -9.42 -26.66
C ALA A 36 -1.11 -10.00 -26.00
N VAL A 37 -0.51 -9.28 -25.04
CA VAL A 37 0.65 -9.75 -24.27
C VAL A 37 0.32 -11.03 -23.50
N PHE A 38 -0.80 -11.06 -22.77
CA PHE A 38 -1.23 -12.26 -22.05
C PHE A 38 -1.46 -13.46 -22.98
N THR A 39 -2.05 -13.21 -24.15
CA THR A 39 -2.26 -14.24 -25.17
C THR A 39 -0.93 -14.75 -25.70
N ILE A 40 -0.01 -13.86 -26.08
CA ILE A 40 1.32 -14.24 -26.57
C ILE A 40 2.08 -15.04 -25.53
N ILE A 41 2.09 -14.61 -24.26
CA ILE A 41 2.74 -15.34 -23.16
C ILE A 41 2.09 -16.72 -23.01
N SER A 42 0.76 -16.81 -22.96
CA SER A 42 0.05 -18.08 -22.79
C SER A 42 0.33 -19.05 -23.95
N PHE A 43 0.29 -18.58 -25.19
CA PHE A 43 0.64 -19.37 -26.36
C PHE A 43 2.12 -19.76 -26.37
N GLY A 44 3.03 -18.84 -26.01
CA GLY A 44 4.47 -19.10 -25.91
C GLY A 44 4.78 -20.19 -24.88
N LEU A 45 4.13 -20.15 -23.71
CA LEU A 45 4.27 -21.17 -22.66
C LEU A 45 3.76 -22.55 -23.10
N ILE A 46 2.70 -22.61 -23.93
CA ILE A 46 2.09 -23.87 -24.38
C ILE A 46 2.84 -24.46 -25.59
N PHE A 47 3.20 -23.64 -26.58
CA PHE A 47 3.66 -24.10 -27.88
C PHE A 47 5.17 -23.98 -28.09
N VAL A 48 5.86 -23.11 -27.35
CA VAL A 48 7.30 -22.84 -27.51
C VAL A 48 7.99 -22.65 -26.14
N ASN A 49 7.72 -23.56 -25.21
CA ASN A 49 8.11 -23.41 -23.80
C ASN A 49 9.62 -23.18 -23.60
N ASP A 50 10.47 -23.93 -24.30
CA ASP A 50 11.93 -23.83 -24.13
C ASP A 50 12.46 -22.42 -24.44
N LEU A 51 12.01 -21.82 -25.55
CA LEU A 51 12.43 -20.47 -25.94
C LEU A 51 11.80 -19.39 -25.04
N PHE A 52 10.52 -19.56 -24.67
CA PHE A 52 9.74 -18.50 -24.02
C PHE A 52 9.90 -18.50 -22.49
N TRP A 53 9.91 -19.68 -21.88
CA TRP A 53 10.09 -19.86 -20.44
C TRP A 53 11.57 -20.08 -20.12
N THR A 54 12.15 -21.19 -20.58
CA THR A 54 13.48 -21.64 -20.11
C THR A 54 14.59 -20.63 -20.44
N ASP A 55 14.65 -20.13 -21.67
CA ASP A 55 15.68 -19.18 -22.10
C ASP A 55 15.26 -17.70 -21.95
N GLY A 56 13.94 -17.45 -21.84
CA GLY A 56 13.37 -16.10 -21.84
C GLY A 56 12.98 -15.61 -20.44
N LEU A 57 11.78 -15.98 -19.99
CA LEU A 57 11.17 -15.44 -18.77
C LEU A 57 11.79 -16.00 -17.49
N LYS A 58 12.30 -17.24 -17.50
CA LYS A 58 12.80 -17.89 -16.28
C LYS A 58 14.04 -17.17 -15.71
N PRO A 59 15.08 -16.80 -16.48
CA PRO A 59 16.24 -16.07 -15.93
C PRO A 59 15.89 -14.66 -15.43
N ILE A 60 14.88 -14.02 -16.02
CA ILE A 60 14.47 -12.65 -15.72
C ILE A 60 13.53 -12.61 -14.52
N VAL A 61 12.53 -13.50 -14.49
CA VAL A 61 11.45 -13.48 -13.50
C VAL A 61 11.63 -14.54 -12.44
N TRP A 62 11.89 -15.80 -12.82
CA TRP A 62 11.80 -16.94 -11.91
C TRP A 62 13.08 -17.25 -11.13
N ASP A 63 14.24 -17.27 -11.79
CA ASP A 63 15.52 -17.57 -11.13
C ASP A 63 15.86 -16.57 -10.01
N PRO A 64 15.57 -15.25 -10.14
CA PRO A 64 15.69 -14.31 -9.02
C PRO A 64 14.74 -14.63 -7.86
N ILE A 65 13.51 -15.08 -8.12
CA ILE A 65 12.54 -15.47 -7.09
C ILE A 65 13.05 -16.68 -6.31
N VAL A 66 13.51 -17.71 -7.02
CA VAL A 66 14.05 -18.94 -6.39
C VAL A 66 15.31 -18.63 -5.59
N LYS A 67 16.14 -17.69 -6.07
CA LYS A 67 17.33 -17.25 -5.33
C LYS A 67 16.96 -16.48 -4.06
N ASP A 68 15.92 -15.65 -4.10
CA ASP A 68 15.38 -14.93 -2.94
C ASP A 68 14.70 -15.88 -1.94
N ALA A 69 14.16 -17.01 -2.41
CA ALA A 69 13.55 -18.07 -1.61
C ALA A 69 14.55 -19.00 -0.91
N GLY A 70 15.81 -19.03 -1.35
CA GLY A 70 16.83 -19.89 -0.75
C GLY A 70 17.39 -19.31 0.56
N ALA A 71 18.15 -20.13 1.29
CA ALA A 71 18.73 -19.89 2.62
C ALA A 71 19.56 -18.59 2.81
N ALA A 72 19.76 -17.77 1.77
CA ALA A 72 20.44 -16.48 1.84
C ALA A 72 19.50 -15.26 1.74
N GLY A 73 18.24 -15.40 1.29
CA GLY A 73 17.24 -14.31 1.32
C GLY A 73 17.61 -12.99 0.60
N ASP A 74 18.64 -13.00 -0.27
CA ASP A 74 19.33 -11.78 -0.72
C ASP A 74 19.61 -11.78 -2.24
N ALA A 75 18.56 -11.85 -3.07
CA ALA A 75 18.70 -11.61 -4.50
C ALA A 75 18.68 -10.11 -4.84
N GLY A 76 19.71 -9.61 -5.56
CA GLY A 76 19.75 -8.24 -6.08
C GLY A 76 18.90 -8.04 -7.35
N TYR A 77 18.42 -6.81 -7.59
CA TYR A 77 17.61 -6.47 -8.77
C TYR A 77 18.46 -6.10 -10.00
N SER A 78 18.15 -6.66 -11.16
CA SER A 78 18.70 -6.23 -12.46
C SER A 78 17.96 -5.03 -13.04
N LYS A 79 18.55 -4.37 -14.05
CA LYS A 79 17.92 -3.23 -14.74
C LYS A 79 16.69 -3.68 -15.53
N GLU A 80 16.77 -4.86 -16.15
CA GLU A 80 15.73 -5.48 -16.95
C GLU A 80 14.49 -5.80 -16.10
N ASN A 81 14.71 -6.42 -14.94
CA ASN A 81 13.65 -6.77 -13.99
C ASN A 81 12.96 -5.50 -13.48
N THR A 82 13.77 -4.50 -13.10
CA THR A 82 13.26 -3.21 -12.61
C THR A 82 12.37 -2.53 -13.64
N ALA A 83 12.79 -2.49 -14.92
CA ALA A 83 12.02 -1.90 -16.00
C ALA A 83 10.71 -2.66 -16.28
N LEU A 84 10.76 -4.00 -16.29
CA LEU A 84 9.58 -4.85 -16.49
C LEU A 84 8.53 -4.62 -15.40
N TYR A 85 8.95 -4.58 -14.14
CA TYR A 85 8.04 -4.32 -13.02
C TYR A 85 7.45 -2.90 -13.09
N ALA A 86 8.27 -1.88 -13.37
CA ALA A 86 7.78 -0.51 -13.50
C ALA A 86 6.74 -0.34 -14.61
N LEU A 87 6.98 -0.95 -15.78
CA LEU A 87 6.03 -0.90 -16.90
C LEU A 87 4.72 -1.63 -16.57
N THR A 88 4.82 -2.79 -15.90
CA THR A 88 3.66 -3.57 -15.48
C THR A 88 2.78 -2.81 -14.50
N VAL A 89 3.38 -2.12 -13.52
CA VAL A 89 2.65 -1.27 -12.57
C VAL A 89 1.95 -0.12 -13.30
N LEU A 90 2.66 0.58 -14.19
CA LEU A 90 2.09 1.72 -14.94
C LEU A 90 0.91 1.28 -15.83
N MET A 91 1.06 0.16 -16.54
CA MET A 91 0.00 -0.42 -17.35
C MET A 91 -1.19 -0.86 -16.48
N SER A 92 -0.91 -1.47 -15.33
CA SER A 92 -1.95 -1.90 -14.38
C SER A 92 -2.76 -0.72 -13.84
N VAL A 93 -2.12 0.41 -13.52
CA VAL A 93 -2.84 1.62 -13.08
C VAL A 93 -3.83 2.10 -14.15
N VAL A 94 -3.41 2.15 -15.42
CA VAL A 94 -4.27 2.60 -16.54
C VAL A 94 -5.45 1.66 -16.77
N ILE A 95 -5.23 0.35 -16.66
CA ILE A 95 -6.28 -0.66 -16.87
C ILE A 95 -7.23 -0.71 -15.67
N LEU A 96 -6.69 -0.83 -14.46
CA LEU A 96 -7.49 -0.98 -13.23
C LEU A 96 -8.33 0.26 -12.96
N GLN A 97 -7.82 1.48 -13.17
CA GLN A 97 -8.65 2.68 -13.00
C GLN A 97 -9.87 2.65 -13.94
N ALA A 98 -9.70 2.21 -15.18
CA ALA A 98 -10.78 2.16 -16.16
C ALA A 98 -11.82 1.09 -15.78
N VAL A 99 -11.35 -0.08 -15.32
CA VAL A 99 -12.21 -1.17 -14.85
C VAL A 99 -12.98 -0.76 -13.60
N PHE A 100 -12.30 -0.21 -12.59
CA PHE A 100 -12.91 0.21 -11.32
C PHE A 100 -13.92 1.33 -11.52
N ARG A 101 -13.63 2.29 -12.40
CA ARG A 101 -14.57 3.33 -12.80
C ARG A 101 -15.82 2.77 -13.45
N LYS A 102 -15.66 1.84 -14.39
CA LYS A 102 -16.82 1.21 -15.08
C LYS A 102 -17.66 0.35 -14.15
N MET A 103 -17.03 -0.28 -13.15
CA MET A 103 -17.71 -1.04 -12.09
C MET A 103 -18.33 -0.15 -11.00
N ASP A 104 -18.17 1.17 -11.09
CA ASP A 104 -18.64 2.15 -10.11
C ASP A 104 -18.16 1.83 -8.67
N LEU A 105 -16.90 1.38 -8.55
CA LEU A 105 -16.33 1.06 -7.25
C LEU A 105 -16.08 2.34 -6.44
N PRO A 106 -16.28 2.31 -5.10
CA PRO A 106 -15.99 3.46 -4.26
C PRO A 106 -14.53 3.90 -4.39
N ALA A 107 -14.29 5.19 -4.59
CA ALA A 107 -12.96 5.80 -4.67
C ALA A 107 -12.87 7.02 -3.73
N ASP A 108 -13.46 6.91 -2.55
CA ASP A 108 -13.43 7.92 -1.50
C ASP A 108 -12.35 7.64 -0.43
N ASP A 109 -12.22 8.56 0.52
CA ASP A 109 -11.28 8.42 1.65
C ASP A 109 -11.47 7.10 2.43
N ARG A 110 -12.69 6.57 2.48
CA ARG A 110 -13.01 5.30 3.17
C ARG A 110 -12.37 4.12 2.46
N MET A 111 -12.45 4.08 1.12
CA MET A 111 -11.75 3.07 0.34
C MET A 111 -10.24 3.17 0.52
N MET A 112 -9.68 4.38 0.59
CA MET A 112 -8.25 4.55 0.84
C MET A 112 -7.82 3.90 2.17
N PHE A 113 -8.57 4.11 3.27
CA PHE A 113 -8.28 3.44 4.54
C PHE A 113 -8.37 1.91 4.45
N ALA A 114 -9.36 1.40 3.71
CA ALA A 114 -9.47 -0.03 3.47
C ALA A 114 -8.21 -0.56 2.75
N LEU A 115 -7.81 0.05 1.64
CA LEU A 115 -6.63 -0.37 0.88
C LEU A 115 -5.33 -0.25 1.67
N ILE A 116 -5.16 0.79 2.50
CA ILE A 116 -3.99 0.93 3.40
C ILE A 116 -3.85 -0.29 4.32
N SER A 117 -4.95 -0.84 4.85
CA SER A 117 -4.87 -2.03 5.71
C SER A 117 -4.31 -3.25 4.97
N TRP A 118 -4.53 -3.37 3.66
CA TRP A 118 -3.95 -4.43 2.83
C TRP A 118 -2.50 -4.15 2.46
N VAL A 119 -2.13 -2.88 2.28
CA VAL A 119 -0.72 -2.49 2.09
C VAL A 119 0.12 -2.79 3.33
N ILE A 120 -0.46 -2.73 4.53
CA ILE A 120 0.20 -3.11 5.79
C ILE A 120 0.30 -4.64 5.93
N LEU A 121 -0.72 -5.38 5.50
CA LEU A 121 -0.73 -6.85 5.61
C LEU A 121 0.44 -7.51 4.88
N ALA A 122 0.78 -7.05 3.68
CA ALA A 122 1.85 -7.62 2.86
C ALA A 122 3.23 -7.62 3.56
N PRO A 123 3.76 -6.49 4.07
CA PRO A 123 5.03 -6.47 4.80
C PRO A 123 4.94 -7.24 6.13
N VAL A 124 3.78 -7.28 6.80
CA VAL A 124 3.60 -8.09 8.02
C VAL A 124 3.86 -9.57 7.77
N LEU A 125 3.32 -10.11 6.66
CA LEU A 125 3.58 -11.49 6.24
C LEU A 125 5.01 -11.67 5.75
N ARG A 126 5.58 -10.68 5.05
CA ARG A 126 6.98 -10.75 4.57
C ARG A 126 7.99 -10.81 5.69
N VAL A 127 7.79 -10.11 6.78
CA VAL A 127 8.72 -10.15 7.91
C VAL A 127 8.66 -11.51 8.63
N LEU A 128 7.51 -12.18 8.62
CA LEU A 128 7.41 -13.56 9.10
C LEU A 128 8.16 -14.53 8.17
N GLU A 129 8.10 -14.29 6.87
CA GLU A 129 8.92 -15.03 5.90
C GLU A 129 10.42 -14.78 6.14
N ASP A 130 10.83 -13.52 6.28
CA ASP A 130 12.23 -13.15 6.56
C ASP A 130 12.75 -13.72 7.90
N SER A 131 11.85 -14.07 8.83
CA SER A 131 12.21 -14.74 10.08
C SER A 131 12.19 -16.26 10.01
N ASP A 132 12.03 -16.87 8.83
CA ASP A 132 11.91 -18.31 8.60
C ASP A 132 10.70 -18.94 9.32
N PHE A 133 9.58 -18.19 9.43
CA PHE A 133 8.37 -18.73 10.02
C PHE A 133 7.75 -19.81 9.13
N PHE A 134 7.59 -19.55 7.83
CA PHE A 134 6.85 -20.44 6.93
C PHE A 134 7.68 -21.67 6.55
N ASN A 135 6.99 -22.80 6.35
CA ASN A 135 7.64 -24.01 5.90
C ASN A 135 8.07 -23.93 4.42
N SER A 136 8.96 -24.82 4.00
CA SER A 136 9.51 -24.87 2.62
C SER A 136 8.49 -25.24 1.52
N GLU A 137 7.25 -25.55 1.87
CA GLU A 137 6.16 -25.74 0.90
C GLU A 137 5.38 -24.44 0.64
N LEU A 138 5.47 -23.47 1.55
CA LEU A 138 4.70 -22.23 1.55
C LEU A 138 5.54 -20.96 1.40
N ASP A 139 6.85 -21.00 1.70
CA ASP A 139 7.80 -19.88 1.56
C ASP A 139 7.65 -19.09 0.23
N TRP A 140 7.59 -19.79 -0.91
CA TRP A 140 7.49 -19.21 -2.24
C TRP A 140 6.22 -18.38 -2.46
N LEU A 141 5.15 -18.68 -1.71
CA LEU A 141 3.88 -17.96 -1.78
C LEU A 141 4.03 -16.54 -1.20
N LEU A 142 4.91 -16.38 -0.22
CA LEU A 142 5.18 -15.12 0.45
C LEU A 142 6.24 -14.30 -0.30
N ILE A 143 6.84 -14.83 -1.37
CA ILE A 143 7.87 -14.12 -2.14
C ILE A 143 7.28 -13.27 -3.25
N SER A 144 7.93 -12.16 -3.57
CA SER A 144 7.54 -11.20 -4.60
C SER A 144 7.85 -11.79 -5.97
N PRO A 145 6.94 -11.69 -6.96
CA PRO A 145 5.69 -10.94 -6.93
C PRO A 145 4.47 -11.74 -6.41
N ILE A 146 4.64 -13.02 -6.11
CA ILE A 146 3.57 -14.00 -5.81
C ILE A 146 2.72 -13.57 -4.60
N ILE A 147 3.35 -12.99 -3.57
CA ILE A 147 2.65 -12.45 -2.41
C ILE A 147 1.55 -11.45 -2.80
N HIS A 148 1.86 -10.56 -3.74
CA HIS A 148 0.91 -9.54 -4.20
C HIS A 148 -0.25 -10.17 -4.98
N VAL A 149 0.00 -11.26 -5.71
CA VAL A 149 -1.03 -11.96 -6.49
C VAL A 149 -2.03 -12.64 -5.57
N HIS A 150 -1.58 -13.44 -4.60
CA HIS A 150 -2.53 -14.14 -3.72
C HIS A 150 -3.22 -13.17 -2.75
N LEU A 151 -2.55 -12.11 -2.28
CA LEU A 151 -3.20 -11.06 -1.49
C LEU A 151 -4.25 -10.30 -2.32
N ALA A 152 -4.01 -10.08 -3.61
CA ALA A 152 -5.02 -9.52 -4.51
C ALA A 152 -6.22 -10.48 -4.68
N ILE A 153 -5.99 -11.79 -4.76
CA ILE A 153 -7.08 -12.79 -4.78
C ILE A 153 -7.90 -12.72 -3.51
N TRP A 154 -7.27 -12.62 -2.34
CA TRP A 154 -7.97 -12.42 -1.07
C TRP A 154 -8.76 -11.11 -1.07
N LEU A 155 -8.14 -9.99 -1.43
CA LEU A 155 -8.79 -8.67 -1.48
C LEU A 155 -10.03 -8.69 -2.37
N VAL A 156 -9.92 -9.20 -3.59
CA VAL A 156 -11.05 -9.30 -4.53
C VAL A 156 -12.13 -10.24 -4.00
N SER A 157 -11.76 -11.36 -3.38
CA SER A 157 -12.71 -12.31 -2.80
C SER A 157 -13.48 -11.70 -1.63
N ILE A 158 -12.79 -10.99 -0.72
CA ILE A 158 -13.42 -10.28 0.40
C ILE A 158 -14.34 -9.18 -0.11
N ALA A 159 -13.91 -8.38 -1.09
CA ALA A 159 -14.74 -7.34 -1.69
C ALA A 159 -16.02 -7.94 -2.29
N PHE A 160 -15.89 -9.00 -3.08
CA PHE A 160 -17.00 -9.68 -3.73
C PHE A 160 -17.98 -10.30 -2.72
N VAL A 161 -17.48 -11.07 -1.75
CA VAL A 161 -18.31 -11.72 -0.71
C VAL A 161 -19.05 -10.66 0.12
N SER A 162 -18.33 -9.62 0.57
CA SER A 162 -18.92 -8.57 1.40
C SER A 162 -20.00 -7.80 0.65
N HIS A 163 -19.73 -7.43 -0.60
CA HIS A 163 -20.72 -6.77 -1.45
C HIS A 163 -21.93 -7.67 -1.71
N LYS A 164 -21.72 -8.92 -2.12
CA LYS A 164 -22.83 -9.85 -2.46
C LYS A 164 -23.74 -10.14 -1.27
N LEU A 165 -23.18 -10.25 -0.06
CA LEU A 165 -23.95 -10.61 1.13
C LEU A 165 -24.63 -9.42 1.80
N ALA A 166 -23.98 -8.26 1.83
CA ALA A 166 -24.41 -7.14 2.64
C ALA A 166 -24.87 -5.89 1.88
N SER A 167 -24.62 -5.77 0.56
CA SER A 167 -24.98 -4.56 -0.21
C SER A 167 -26.47 -4.23 -0.22
N LYS A 168 -27.34 -5.22 -0.10
CA LYS A 168 -28.79 -5.04 -0.01
C LYS A 168 -29.26 -4.23 1.21
N TRP A 169 -28.40 -4.08 2.22
CA TRP A 169 -28.64 -3.28 3.42
C TRP A 169 -27.82 -1.99 3.44
N ASP A 170 -27.05 -1.69 2.38
CA ASP A 170 -26.27 -0.45 2.31
C ASP A 170 -27.21 0.76 2.32
N GLY A 171 -26.96 1.68 3.26
CA GLY A 171 -27.78 2.89 3.43
C GLY A 171 -29.10 2.70 4.18
N SER A 172 -29.39 1.49 4.69
CA SER A 172 -30.56 1.29 5.56
C SER A 172 -30.40 2.06 6.87
N VAL A 173 -31.50 2.65 7.34
CA VAL A 173 -31.59 3.38 8.62
C VAL A 173 -32.22 2.50 9.70
N ASP A 174 -32.75 1.33 9.33
CA ASP A 174 -33.37 0.40 10.28
C ASP A 174 -32.29 -0.37 11.07
N ASP A 175 -32.43 -0.36 12.39
CA ASP A 175 -31.47 -0.99 13.31
C ASP A 175 -31.37 -2.50 13.06
N ALA A 176 -32.48 -3.16 12.72
CA ALA A 176 -32.50 -4.60 12.47
C ALA A 176 -31.72 -4.96 11.19
N ASP A 177 -31.78 -4.15 10.15
CA ASP A 177 -31.00 -4.35 8.92
C ASP A 177 -29.51 -4.08 9.12
N ILE A 178 -29.18 -3.04 9.88
CA ILE A 178 -27.79 -2.75 10.29
C ILE A 178 -27.19 -3.92 11.08
N GLU A 179 -27.95 -4.48 12.02
CA GLU A 179 -27.54 -5.64 12.80
C GLU A 179 -27.39 -6.89 11.95
N LYS A 180 -28.33 -7.19 11.04
CA LYS A 180 -28.22 -8.32 10.11
C LYS A 180 -26.97 -8.21 9.23
N SER A 181 -26.73 -7.03 8.64
CA SER A 181 -25.56 -6.75 7.82
C SER A 181 -24.27 -7.01 8.60
N ARG A 182 -24.17 -6.46 9.83
CA ARG A 182 -23.02 -6.69 10.72
C ARG A 182 -22.83 -8.17 11.04
N THR A 183 -23.89 -8.87 11.44
CA THR A 183 -23.83 -10.26 11.89
C THR A 183 -23.41 -11.17 10.74
N VAL A 184 -23.99 -11.01 9.55
CA VAL A 184 -23.62 -11.80 8.36
C VAL A 184 -22.17 -11.56 7.97
N LEU A 185 -21.71 -10.30 7.96
CA LEU A 185 -20.31 -9.97 7.67
C LEU A 185 -19.37 -10.54 8.73
N PHE A 186 -19.68 -10.38 10.02
CA PHE A 186 -18.82 -10.86 11.10
C PHE A 186 -18.64 -12.39 11.05
N ILE A 187 -19.73 -13.13 10.89
CA ILE A 187 -19.68 -14.60 10.80
C ILE A 187 -18.89 -15.03 9.56
N THR A 188 -19.21 -14.45 8.39
CA THR A 188 -18.58 -14.87 7.12
C THR A 188 -17.11 -14.50 7.08
N LEU A 189 -16.76 -13.26 7.45
CA LEU A 189 -15.37 -12.81 7.47
C LEU A 189 -14.58 -13.49 8.60
N GLY A 190 -15.21 -13.85 9.72
CA GLY A 190 -14.60 -14.65 10.77
C GLY A 190 -14.26 -16.07 10.31
N MET A 191 -15.13 -16.71 9.53
CA MET A 191 -14.82 -18.00 8.89
C MET A 191 -13.69 -17.87 7.86
N LEU A 192 -13.68 -16.80 7.07
CA LEU A 192 -12.60 -16.53 6.13
C LEU A 192 -11.28 -16.22 6.84
N LEU A 193 -11.31 -15.58 8.01
CA LEU A 193 -10.13 -15.34 8.84
C LEU A 193 -9.59 -16.66 9.39
N LEU A 194 -10.46 -17.56 9.83
CA LEU A 194 -10.08 -18.93 10.22
C LEU A 194 -9.47 -19.70 9.05
N LEU A 195 -10.05 -19.59 7.85
CA LEU A 195 -9.50 -20.20 6.63
C LEU A 195 -8.13 -19.62 6.30
N HIS A 196 -7.96 -18.31 6.36
CA HIS A 196 -6.69 -17.63 6.13
C HIS A 196 -5.62 -18.10 7.13
N TRP A 197 -5.98 -18.19 8.41
CA TRP A 197 -5.10 -18.72 9.45
C TRP A 197 -4.72 -20.19 9.19
N GLY A 198 -5.69 -21.04 8.85
CA GLY A 198 -5.47 -22.46 8.57
C GLY A 198 -4.65 -22.73 7.31
N LEU A 199 -4.72 -21.86 6.30
CA LEU A 199 -3.95 -22.01 5.07
C LEU A 199 -2.52 -21.49 5.19
N LEU A 200 -2.31 -20.36 5.87
CA LEU A 200 -1.01 -19.70 5.88
C LEU A 200 -0.19 -19.98 7.15
N TYR A 201 -0.80 -20.01 8.33
CA TYR A 201 -0.06 -20.04 9.59
C TYR A 201 0.01 -21.44 10.20
N GLN A 202 -1.13 -22.13 10.25
CA GLN A 202 -1.23 -23.43 10.92
C GLN A 202 -0.23 -24.49 10.40
N PRO A 203 0.04 -24.61 9.09
CA PRO A 203 0.98 -25.61 8.57
C PRO A 203 2.42 -25.41 9.06
N SER A 204 2.78 -24.19 9.44
CA SER A 204 4.13 -23.82 9.88
C SER A 204 4.35 -24.01 11.38
N TYR A 205 3.33 -24.34 12.16
CA TYR A 205 3.56 -24.60 13.59
C TYR A 205 4.30 -25.91 13.85
N THR A 206 4.24 -26.86 12.92
CA THR A 206 4.94 -28.15 13.08
C THR A 206 6.44 -28.04 12.83
N THR A 207 6.91 -27.00 12.14
CA THR A 207 8.35 -26.76 11.93
C THR A 207 9.01 -26.12 13.16
N HIS A 208 8.21 -25.57 14.08
CA HIS A 208 8.69 -24.80 15.24
C HIS A 208 8.17 -25.40 16.56
N PRO A 209 8.72 -26.53 17.04
CA PRO A 209 8.18 -27.27 18.19
C PRO A 209 8.28 -26.51 19.53
N ASP A 210 9.23 -25.58 19.65
CA ASP A 210 9.46 -24.78 20.87
C ASP A 210 8.59 -23.50 20.92
N MET A 211 7.73 -23.28 19.91
CA MET A 211 6.89 -22.09 19.82
C MET A 211 5.79 -22.10 20.90
N GLY A 212 5.75 -21.03 21.69
CA GLY A 212 4.66 -20.78 22.63
C GLY A 212 3.27 -20.61 21.95
N ILE A 213 2.22 -21.02 22.65
CA ILE A 213 0.82 -20.92 22.15
C ILE A 213 0.15 -19.60 22.56
N PHE A 214 0.69 -18.90 23.56
CA PHE A 214 0.04 -17.74 24.18
C PHE A 214 -0.25 -16.62 23.18
N PHE A 215 0.75 -16.15 22.42
CA PHE A 215 0.54 -15.07 21.45
C PHE A 215 -0.23 -15.54 20.21
N ILE A 216 -0.17 -16.83 19.85
CA ILE A 216 -0.99 -17.41 18.79
C ILE A 216 -2.48 -17.33 19.17
N ALA A 217 -2.83 -17.85 20.34
CA ALA A 217 -4.22 -17.90 20.81
C ALA A 217 -4.78 -16.50 21.07
N THR A 218 -4.02 -15.65 21.77
CA THR A 218 -4.45 -14.26 22.04
C THR A 218 -4.49 -13.43 20.76
N GLY A 219 -3.61 -13.68 19.80
CA GLY A 219 -3.61 -13.02 18.49
C GLY A 219 -4.83 -13.33 17.65
N PHE A 220 -5.29 -14.58 17.65
CA PHE A 220 -6.52 -14.95 16.97
C PHE A 220 -7.76 -14.29 17.60
N ILE A 221 -7.83 -14.25 18.94
CA ILE A 221 -8.89 -13.56 19.68
C ILE A 221 -8.85 -12.05 19.40
N ALA A 222 -7.65 -11.45 19.41
CA ALA A 222 -7.47 -10.04 19.11
C ALA A 222 -7.88 -9.71 17.68
N ALA A 223 -7.53 -10.55 16.70
CA ALA A 223 -7.93 -10.41 15.31
C ALA A 223 -9.46 -10.45 15.14
N LEU A 224 -10.15 -11.39 15.81
CA LEU A 224 -11.62 -11.42 15.84
C LEU A 224 -12.23 -10.20 16.53
N GLY A 225 -11.62 -9.73 17.63
CA GLY A 225 -12.04 -8.52 18.32
C GLY A 225 -11.92 -7.29 17.45
N VAL A 226 -10.82 -7.17 16.70
CA VAL A 226 -10.58 -6.08 15.73
C VAL A 226 -11.56 -6.17 14.56
N LEU A 227 -11.79 -7.37 14.02
CA LEU A 227 -12.80 -7.60 12.99
C LEU A 227 -14.17 -7.07 13.44
N PHE A 228 -14.60 -7.44 14.64
CA PHE A 228 -15.86 -6.97 15.22
C PHE A 228 -15.87 -5.45 15.43
N ALA A 229 -14.85 -4.89 16.07
CA ALA A 229 -14.76 -3.47 16.38
C ALA A 229 -14.77 -2.61 15.12
N VAL A 230 -14.00 -2.98 14.09
CA VAL A 230 -13.97 -2.27 12.82
C VAL A 230 -15.32 -2.36 12.12
N LEU A 231 -15.99 -3.53 12.12
CA LEU A 231 -17.35 -3.66 11.57
C LEU A 231 -18.36 -2.78 12.30
N VAL A 232 -18.19 -2.52 13.59
CA VAL A 232 -19.04 -1.59 14.36
C VAL A 232 -18.75 -0.14 14.00
N TRP A 233 -17.48 0.27 13.96
CA TRP A 233 -17.07 1.65 13.66
C TRP A 233 -17.38 2.07 12.22
N THR A 234 -17.43 1.12 11.30
CA THR A 234 -17.67 1.37 9.87
C THR A 234 -19.12 1.10 9.44
N THR A 235 -20.07 1.11 10.37
CA THR A 235 -21.49 0.79 10.10
C THR A 235 -22.09 1.58 8.92
N ASN A 236 -21.74 2.85 8.76
CA ASN A 236 -22.26 3.73 7.69
C ASN A 236 -21.44 3.68 6.39
N TRP A 237 -20.53 2.72 6.25
CA TRP A 237 -19.69 2.57 5.07
C TRP A 237 -20.30 1.55 4.10
N PRO A 238 -20.03 1.66 2.80
CA PRO A 238 -20.43 0.63 1.84
C PRO A 238 -19.95 -0.76 2.29
N SER A 239 -20.82 -1.77 2.17
CA SER A 239 -20.54 -3.17 2.54
C SER A 239 -19.19 -3.68 2.02
N LEU A 240 -18.86 -3.37 0.77
CA LEU A 240 -17.59 -3.72 0.13
C LEU A 240 -16.39 -3.13 0.91
N THR A 241 -16.37 -1.82 1.11
CA THR A 241 -15.30 -1.11 1.81
C THR A 241 -15.16 -1.56 3.26
N ARG A 242 -16.32 -1.76 3.92
CA ARG A 242 -16.42 -2.23 5.30
C ARG A 242 -15.82 -3.64 5.47
N GLY A 243 -16.11 -4.55 4.55
CA GLY A 243 -15.51 -5.89 4.58
C GLY A 243 -14.01 -5.88 4.35
N LEU A 244 -13.55 -5.06 3.38
CA LEU A 244 -12.12 -4.92 3.07
C LEU A 244 -11.31 -4.41 4.26
N ILE A 245 -11.74 -3.32 4.91
CA ILE A 245 -11.01 -2.76 6.05
C ILE A 245 -11.07 -3.69 7.26
N ALA A 246 -12.22 -4.29 7.55
CA ALA A 246 -12.37 -5.19 8.68
C ALA A 246 -11.46 -6.42 8.56
N PHE A 247 -11.44 -7.07 7.39
CA PHE A 247 -10.61 -8.23 7.15
C PHE A 247 -9.11 -7.87 7.12
N GLY A 248 -8.73 -6.83 6.36
CA GLY A 248 -7.33 -6.42 6.24
C GLY A 248 -6.71 -5.98 7.58
N SER A 249 -7.48 -5.28 8.43
CA SER A 249 -7.03 -4.95 9.79
C SER A 249 -6.92 -6.18 10.68
N ALA A 250 -7.89 -7.11 10.62
CA ALA A 250 -7.86 -8.32 11.45
C ALA A 250 -6.69 -9.24 11.10
N THR A 251 -6.42 -9.48 9.81
CA THR A 251 -5.27 -10.30 9.37
C THR A 251 -3.94 -9.63 9.66
N SER A 252 -3.85 -8.30 9.56
CA SER A 252 -2.63 -7.56 9.94
C SER A 252 -2.32 -7.74 11.43
N ILE A 253 -3.35 -7.65 12.30
CA ILE A 253 -3.20 -7.90 13.74
C ILE A 253 -2.79 -9.35 14.00
N LEU A 254 -3.39 -10.32 13.31
CA LEU A 254 -3.00 -11.72 13.42
C LEU A 254 -1.51 -11.91 13.12
N GLY A 255 -0.98 -11.32 12.04
CA GLY A 255 0.43 -11.39 11.70
C GLY A 255 1.36 -10.70 12.71
N LEU A 256 0.99 -9.51 13.22
CA LEU A 256 1.75 -8.81 14.25
C LEU A 256 1.84 -9.60 15.57
N PHE A 257 0.79 -10.35 15.94
CA PHE A 257 0.87 -11.24 17.10
C PHE A 257 1.84 -12.41 16.89
N HIS A 258 2.07 -12.84 15.65
CA HIS A 258 3.12 -13.82 15.35
C HIS A 258 4.52 -13.18 15.45
N TRP A 259 4.67 -11.87 15.23
CA TRP A 259 5.92 -11.17 15.55
C TRP A 259 6.17 -11.18 17.07
N PHE A 260 5.15 -10.90 17.88
CA PHE A 260 5.28 -11.01 19.35
C PHE A 260 5.57 -12.44 19.80
N GLN A 261 5.00 -13.43 19.10
CA GLN A 261 5.32 -14.83 19.34
C GLN A 261 6.81 -15.14 19.08
N PHE A 262 7.37 -14.62 17.99
CA PHE A 262 8.81 -14.73 17.70
C PHE A 262 9.66 -14.03 18.75
N ILE A 263 9.27 -12.82 19.17
CA ILE A 263 9.96 -12.07 20.23
C ILE A 263 9.98 -12.85 21.55
N ALA A 264 8.87 -13.48 21.91
CA ALA A 264 8.74 -14.21 23.17
C ALA A 264 9.47 -15.56 23.17
N THR A 265 9.38 -16.32 22.08
CA THR A 265 10.10 -17.59 21.91
C THR A 265 10.65 -17.65 20.48
N PRO A 266 11.86 -17.12 20.25
CA PRO A 266 12.50 -17.16 18.94
C PRO A 266 12.74 -18.61 18.50
N TRP A 267 12.45 -18.91 17.23
CA TRP A 267 12.83 -20.17 16.62
C TRP A 267 14.16 -20.03 15.89
N ARG A 268 14.75 -21.16 15.48
CA ARG A 268 16.03 -21.16 14.76
C ARG A 268 15.82 -20.72 13.33
N GLN A 269 16.64 -19.78 12.89
CA GLN A 269 16.72 -19.34 11.51
C GLN A 269 17.60 -20.29 10.69
N GLU A 270 17.27 -20.48 9.42
CA GLU A 270 18.05 -21.29 8.48
C GLU A 270 19.42 -20.66 8.21
N SER A 271 19.51 -19.33 8.29
CA SER A 271 20.75 -18.56 8.17
C SER A 271 21.79 -18.88 9.25
N GLY A 272 21.38 -19.57 10.33
CA GLY A 272 22.23 -19.85 11.50
C GLY A 272 22.50 -18.63 12.38
N ARG A 273 21.86 -17.49 12.08
CA ARG A 273 21.92 -16.27 12.89
C ARG A 273 21.28 -16.54 14.25
N ILE A 274 21.95 -16.08 15.30
CA ILE A 274 21.44 -16.14 16.66
C ILE A 274 20.88 -14.76 16.96
N VAL A 275 19.61 -14.69 17.33
CA VAL A 275 18.97 -13.44 17.75
C VAL A 275 19.63 -13.00 19.06
N GLU A 276 20.51 -12.00 19.01
CA GLU A 276 21.28 -11.54 20.17
C GLU A 276 20.56 -10.44 20.94
N SER A 277 19.84 -9.55 20.22
CA SER A 277 19.04 -8.49 20.83
C SER A 277 17.88 -8.07 19.93
N GLN A 278 16.73 -7.71 20.53
CA GLN A 278 15.53 -7.26 19.82
C GLN A 278 15.27 -5.78 20.14
N PRO A 279 15.98 -4.85 19.50
CA PRO A 279 15.83 -3.43 19.79
C PRO A 279 14.48 -2.92 19.28
N LEU A 280 13.61 -2.49 20.21
CA LEU A 280 12.30 -1.92 19.85
C LEU A 280 12.36 -0.43 19.49
N TRP A 281 13.47 0.26 19.81
CA TRP A 281 13.62 1.69 19.59
C TRP A 281 13.62 2.13 18.11
N PRO A 282 14.08 1.34 17.11
CA PRO A 282 14.01 1.72 15.69
C PRO A 282 12.58 2.02 15.27
N ALA A 283 11.60 1.24 15.73
CA ALA A 283 10.19 1.47 15.44
C ALA A 283 9.72 2.86 15.92
N LEU A 284 10.25 3.39 17.03
CA LEU A 284 9.91 4.72 17.53
C LEU A 284 10.41 5.83 16.61
N ILE A 285 11.59 5.68 16.01
CA ILE A 285 12.13 6.67 15.06
C ILE A 285 11.37 6.57 13.74
N VAL A 286 11.31 5.36 13.19
CA VAL A 286 10.83 5.13 11.82
C VAL A 286 9.32 5.31 11.71
N LEU A 287 8.53 5.02 12.76
CA LEU A 287 7.09 5.30 12.77
C LEU A 287 6.77 6.65 13.42
N GLY A 288 7.51 7.04 14.46
CA GLY A 288 7.21 8.23 15.25
C GLY A 288 7.49 9.54 14.52
N ILE A 289 8.64 9.69 13.87
CA ILE A 289 8.96 10.93 13.14
C ILE A 289 7.95 11.17 11.99
N PRO A 290 7.67 10.18 11.12
CA PRO A 290 6.66 10.35 10.07
C PRO A 290 5.26 10.62 10.63
N ALA A 291 4.87 10.00 11.75
CA ALA A 291 3.60 10.27 12.40
C ALA A 291 3.50 11.72 12.89
N VAL A 292 4.56 12.28 13.46
CA VAL A 292 4.62 13.70 13.88
C VAL A 292 4.47 14.63 12.67
N VAL A 293 5.18 14.36 11.57
CA VAL A 293 5.06 15.14 10.33
C VAL A 293 3.62 15.10 9.81
N CYS A 294 3.01 13.91 9.73
CA CYS A 294 1.64 13.73 9.28
C CYS A 294 0.63 14.42 10.21
N TYR A 295 0.87 14.41 11.53
CA TYR A 295 0.04 15.12 12.49
C TYR A 295 0.03 16.64 12.23
N TYR A 296 1.19 17.25 11.96
CA TYR A 296 1.27 18.67 11.63
C TYR A 296 0.60 19.00 10.29
N MET A 297 0.78 18.16 9.27
CA MET A 297 0.08 18.29 7.99
C MET A 297 -1.44 18.22 8.15
N TYR A 298 -1.93 17.21 8.88
CA TYR A 298 -3.35 17.05 9.18
C TYR A 298 -3.90 18.25 9.96
N LYS A 299 -3.17 18.71 10.99
CA LYS A 299 -3.57 19.88 11.79
C LYS A 299 -3.71 21.13 10.93
N TYR A 300 -2.85 21.31 9.93
CA TYR A 300 -2.88 22.46 9.03
C TYR A 300 -4.04 22.40 8.02
N GLY A 301 -4.43 21.20 7.57
CA GLY A 301 -5.46 21.02 6.53
C GLY A 301 -6.88 20.70 7.02
N LYS A 302 -7.05 20.27 8.28
CA LYS A 302 -8.32 19.69 8.78
C LYS A 302 -9.54 20.61 8.66
N ASP A 303 -9.36 21.91 8.82
CA ASP A 303 -10.48 22.86 8.86
C ASP A 303 -11.00 23.09 7.44
N ASP A 304 -10.10 23.31 6.48
CA ASP A 304 -10.43 23.43 5.06
C ASP A 304 -11.00 22.13 4.50
N ALA A 305 -10.50 20.97 4.94
CA ALA A 305 -11.04 19.66 4.60
C ALA A 305 -12.49 19.48 5.10
N ARG A 306 -12.85 20.06 6.24
CA ARG A 306 -14.24 20.07 6.72
C ARG A 306 -15.10 21.03 5.92
N HIS A 307 -14.60 22.24 5.64
CA HIS A 307 -15.34 23.25 4.90
C HIS A 307 -15.68 22.81 3.47
N ILE A 308 -14.72 22.22 2.75
CA ILE A 308 -14.97 21.74 1.38
C ILE A 308 -15.94 20.55 1.35
N LYS A 309 -15.89 19.67 2.36
CA LYS A 309 -16.83 18.56 2.50
C LYS A 309 -18.25 19.04 2.83
N LEU A 310 -18.39 20.07 3.66
CA LEU A 310 -19.68 20.73 3.93
C LEU A 310 -20.23 21.44 2.70
N ALA A 311 -19.35 21.94 1.83
CA ALA A 311 -19.74 22.51 0.54
C ALA A 311 -20.13 21.44 -0.51
N GLY A 312 -20.01 20.14 -0.20
CA GLY A 312 -20.39 19.05 -1.09
C GLY A 312 -19.33 18.65 -2.12
N TYR A 313 -18.09 19.15 -1.97
CA TYR A 313 -17.01 18.90 -2.93
C TYR A 313 -15.93 17.97 -2.34
N GLN A 314 -15.22 17.29 -3.25
CA GLN A 314 -14.02 16.54 -2.91
C GLN A 314 -12.78 17.40 -3.23
N PRO A 315 -11.78 17.45 -2.33
CA PRO A 315 -10.57 18.24 -2.56
C PRO A 315 -9.83 17.84 -3.84
N GLY A 316 -9.55 18.80 -4.71
CA GLY A 316 -8.83 18.59 -5.97
C GLY A 316 -9.58 17.80 -7.05
N VAL A 317 -10.89 17.58 -6.90
CA VAL A 317 -11.73 16.93 -7.91
C VAL A 317 -12.70 17.94 -8.49
N LEU A 318 -12.73 18.06 -9.82
CA LEU A 318 -13.60 19.00 -10.52
C LEU A 318 -15.08 18.57 -10.48
N PRO A 319 -16.02 19.53 -10.64
CA PRO A 319 -17.45 19.23 -10.75
C PRO A 319 -17.77 18.30 -11.93
N GLU A 320 -18.95 17.68 -11.87
CA GLU A 320 -19.36 16.70 -12.87
C GLU A 320 -19.52 17.32 -14.26
N GLY A 321 -18.99 16.65 -15.28
CA GLY A 321 -19.06 17.13 -16.67
C GLY A 321 -18.05 18.23 -17.01
N VAL A 322 -17.32 18.80 -16.05
CA VAL A 322 -16.31 19.84 -16.30
C VAL A 322 -14.97 19.20 -16.68
N THR A 323 -14.34 19.70 -17.74
CA THR A 323 -13.00 19.31 -18.17
C THR A 323 -11.93 20.17 -17.51
N LEU A 324 -10.72 19.61 -17.36
CA LEU A 324 -9.60 20.37 -16.79
C LEU A 324 -9.25 21.59 -17.64
N THR A 325 -9.28 21.45 -18.96
CA THR A 325 -8.99 22.53 -19.91
C THR A 325 -9.98 23.68 -19.81
N ALA A 326 -11.28 23.38 -19.68
CA ALA A 326 -12.30 24.40 -19.48
C ALA A 326 -12.11 25.12 -18.14
N TRP A 327 -11.79 24.37 -17.08
CA TRP A 327 -11.56 24.93 -15.74
C TRP A 327 -10.37 25.90 -15.71
N GLU A 328 -9.25 25.51 -16.30
CA GLU A 328 -8.03 26.34 -16.39
C GLU A 328 -8.25 27.60 -17.25
N ALA A 329 -9.02 27.49 -18.34
CA ALA A 329 -9.37 28.64 -19.17
C ALA A 329 -10.22 29.70 -18.42
N ALA A 330 -10.93 29.28 -17.37
CA ALA A 330 -11.83 30.08 -16.57
C ALA A 330 -11.22 30.57 -15.24
N GLU A 331 -9.89 30.65 -15.11
CA GLU A 331 -9.14 30.91 -13.86
C GLU A 331 -9.75 32.02 -12.98
N LYS A 332 -10.11 33.17 -13.58
CA LYS A 332 -10.68 34.30 -12.84
C LYS A 332 -12.07 33.99 -12.25
N GLN A 333 -12.88 33.25 -12.98
CA GLN A 333 -14.25 32.88 -12.58
C GLN A 333 -14.23 31.80 -11.49
N VAL A 334 -13.33 30.82 -11.61
CA VAL A 334 -13.21 29.70 -10.66
C VAL A 334 -12.42 30.06 -9.39
N SER A 335 -11.72 31.20 -9.37
CA SER A 335 -10.96 31.66 -8.18
C SER A 335 -11.79 31.79 -6.89
N GLN A 336 -13.10 32.02 -7.02
CA GLN A 336 -14.03 32.09 -5.90
C GLN A 336 -14.65 30.74 -5.54
N HIS A 337 -14.38 29.69 -6.32
CA HIS A 337 -14.94 28.37 -6.12
C HIS A 337 -14.30 27.70 -4.90
N PRO A 338 -15.08 26.97 -4.05
CA PRO A 338 -14.55 26.26 -2.88
C PRO A 338 -13.39 25.30 -3.21
N ILE A 339 -13.43 24.66 -4.39
CA ILE A 339 -12.33 23.81 -4.88
C ILE A 339 -11.02 24.60 -4.97
N GLU A 340 -11.01 25.79 -5.55
CA GLU A 340 -9.77 26.57 -5.69
C GLU A 340 -9.29 27.16 -4.36
N GLN A 341 -10.23 27.60 -3.51
CA GLN A 341 -9.88 28.24 -2.24
C GLN A 341 -9.38 27.25 -1.19
N LEU A 342 -9.99 26.06 -1.13
CA LEU A 342 -9.83 25.14 0.01
C LEU A 342 -9.04 23.89 -0.35
N SER A 343 -9.00 23.44 -1.62
CA SER A 343 -8.44 22.12 -1.96
C SER A 343 -6.99 21.98 -1.54
N ARG A 344 -6.16 23.01 -1.72
CA ARG A 344 -4.72 22.91 -1.43
C ARG A 344 -4.47 22.50 0.03
N LYS A 345 -5.06 23.22 0.96
CA LYS A 345 -4.93 22.93 2.39
C LYS A 345 -5.71 21.68 2.79
N ALA A 346 -6.91 21.49 2.26
CA ALA A 346 -7.72 20.31 2.53
C ALA A 346 -6.98 19.00 2.15
N LEU A 347 -6.22 19.01 1.06
CA LEU A 347 -5.45 17.85 0.61
C LEU A 347 -4.31 17.45 1.53
N LEU A 348 -3.74 18.39 2.30
CA LEU A 348 -2.74 18.07 3.32
C LEU A 348 -3.30 17.22 4.47
N ALA A 349 -4.62 17.27 4.70
CA ALA A 349 -5.32 16.44 5.67
C ALA A 349 -5.98 15.19 5.04
N ASN A 350 -5.86 15.00 3.73
CA ASN A 350 -6.46 13.86 3.05
C ASN A 350 -5.64 12.58 3.32
N PRO A 351 -6.29 11.43 3.61
CA PRO A 351 -5.59 10.18 3.90
C PRO A 351 -4.67 9.72 2.77
N MET A 352 -4.98 10.04 1.50
CA MET A 352 -4.11 9.74 0.36
C MET A 352 -2.73 10.39 0.51
N VAL A 353 -2.70 11.69 0.78
CA VAL A 353 -1.45 12.46 0.91
C VAL A 353 -0.73 12.06 2.20
N LEU A 354 -1.45 11.97 3.31
CA LEU A 354 -0.86 11.59 4.60
C LEU A 354 -0.22 10.20 4.55
N ALA A 355 -0.91 9.20 4.00
CA ALA A 355 -0.36 7.85 3.88
C ALA A 355 0.88 7.84 2.99
N MET A 356 0.85 8.53 1.85
CA MET A 356 1.99 8.61 0.95
C MET A 356 3.23 9.24 1.61
N VAL A 357 3.04 10.38 2.30
CA VAL A 357 4.12 11.03 3.06
C VAL A 357 4.64 10.11 4.14
N PHE A 358 3.73 9.49 4.92
CA PHE A 358 4.10 8.55 5.97
C PHE A 358 4.95 7.40 5.42
N GLY A 359 4.47 6.72 4.37
CA GLY A 359 5.15 5.56 3.81
C GLY A 359 6.54 5.85 3.27
N GLN A 360 6.72 6.95 2.53
CA GLN A 360 8.03 7.31 1.97
C GLN A 360 9.03 7.76 3.03
N LEU A 361 8.55 8.45 4.08
CA LEU A 361 9.41 8.81 5.20
C LEU A 361 9.76 7.59 6.03
N CYS A 362 8.82 6.67 6.29
CA CYS A 362 9.10 5.41 6.95
C CYS A 362 10.20 4.64 6.22
N ASP A 363 10.14 4.53 4.89
CA ASP A 363 11.20 3.90 4.12
C ASP A 363 12.56 4.59 4.28
N GLY A 364 12.60 5.92 4.07
CA GLY A 364 13.84 6.68 4.20
C GLY A 364 14.49 6.56 5.58
N PHE A 365 13.68 6.61 6.65
CA PHE A 365 14.17 6.43 8.02
C PHE A 365 14.52 4.97 8.33
N ALA A 366 13.80 3.99 7.80
CA ALA A 366 14.11 2.57 7.99
C ALA A 366 15.47 2.22 7.39
N THR A 367 15.72 2.64 6.14
CA THR A 367 17.00 2.45 5.46
C THR A 367 18.13 3.18 6.18
N MET A 368 17.89 4.42 6.62
CA MET A 368 18.87 5.17 7.43
C MET A 368 19.25 4.44 8.71
N VAL A 369 18.24 4.01 9.49
CA VAL A 369 18.51 3.30 10.75
C VAL A 369 19.20 1.96 10.47
N GLY A 370 18.75 1.19 9.49
CA GLY A 370 19.32 -0.12 9.18
C GLY A 370 20.77 -0.07 8.71
N ILE A 371 21.13 0.88 7.85
CA ILE A 371 22.50 0.97 7.30
C ILE A 371 23.43 1.69 8.29
N ASP A 372 23.03 2.85 8.80
CA ASP A 372 23.92 3.69 9.61
C ASP A 372 24.09 3.15 11.04
N PHE A 373 23.11 2.41 11.60
CA PHE A 373 23.20 1.90 12.99
C PHE A 373 23.38 0.37 13.09
N PHE A 374 22.86 -0.40 12.13
CA PHE A 374 22.89 -1.88 12.17
C PHE A 374 23.76 -2.52 11.07
N GLY A 375 24.37 -1.71 10.18
CA GLY A 375 25.30 -2.20 9.17
C GLY A 375 24.67 -3.03 8.04
N TYR A 376 23.37 -2.91 7.81
CA TYR A 376 22.71 -3.55 6.67
C TYR A 376 23.18 -2.98 5.32
N GLY A 377 22.97 -3.74 4.25
CA GLY A 377 23.30 -3.35 2.88
C GLY A 377 22.08 -2.90 2.07
N GLU A 378 22.26 -1.94 1.17
CA GLU A 378 21.25 -1.52 0.20
C GLU A 378 21.25 -2.45 -1.03
N LYS A 379 20.05 -2.86 -1.48
CA LYS A 379 19.88 -3.80 -2.61
C LYS A 379 19.63 -3.08 -3.95
N HIS A 380 19.15 -1.85 -3.92
CA HIS A 380 18.82 -1.09 -5.12
C HIS A 380 20.00 -0.25 -5.63
N PRO A 381 20.44 -0.40 -6.90
CA PRO A 381 21.62 0.31 -7.42
C PRO A 381 21.54 1.83 -7.33
N VAL A 382 20.33 2.40 -7.48
CA VAL A 382 20.12 3.86 -7.43
C VAL A 382 20.18 4.37 -5.98
N SER A 383 19.57 3.63 -5.05
CA SER A 383 19.62 3.96 -3.62
C SER A 383 21.04 3.87 -3.10
N ASP A 384 21.76 2.79 -3.46
CA ASP A 384 23.16 2.59 -3.06
C ASP A 384 24.05 3.75 -3.54
N ALA A 385 23.88 4.19 -4.80
CA ALA A 385 24.63 5.34 -5.31
C ALA A 385 24.42 6.63 -4.49
N VAL A 386 23.20 6.90 -3.99
CA VAL A 386 22.93 8.05 -3.10
C VAL A 386 23.62 7.86 -1.75
N ILE A 387 23.58 6.65 -1.20
CA ILE A 387 24.22 6.33 0.09
C ILE A 387 25.73 6.48 0.00
N GLN A 388 26.38 6.00 -1.06
CA GLN A 388 27.83 6.13 -1.26
C GLN A 388 28.28 7.60 -1.34
N ILE A 389 27.46 8.49 -1.91
CA ILE A 389 27.72 9.94 -1.88
C ILE A 389 27.66 10.45 -0.43
N GLY A 390 26.68 10.00 0.35
CA GLY A 390 26.56 10.32 1.77
C GLY A 390 27.76 9.86 2.59
N VAL A 391 28.24 8.64 2.34
CA VAL A 391 29.45 8.08 2.95
C VAL A 391 30.66 8.98 2.69
N GLY A 392 30.90 9.36 1.42
CA GLY A 392 32.03 10.24 1.07
C GLY A 392 31.95 11.64 1.70
N ILE A 393 30.74 12.17 1.90
CA ILE A 393 30.53 13.43 2.65
C ILE A 393 30.91 13.23 4.12
N SER A 394 30.41 12.18 4.76
CA SER A 394 30.68 11.87 6.17
C SER A 394 32.15 11.62 6.45
N GLU A 395 32.85 10.89 5.58
CA GLU A 395 34.30 10.70 5.65
C GLU A 395 35.05 12.03 5.54
N SER A 396 34.61 12.93 4.65
CA SER A 396 35.20 14.27 4.50
C SER A 396 35.03 15.14 5.75
N PHE A 397 33.96 14.91 6.52
CA PHE A 397 33.70 15.60 7.79
C PHE A 397 34.27 14.86 9.02
N GLY A 398 34.88 13.68 8.84
CA GLY A 398 35.42 12.87 9.93
C GLY A 398 34.34 12.31 10.87
N ILE A 399 33.18 11.92 10.32
CA ILE A 399 32.09 11.32 11.10
C ILE A 399 32.35 9.81 11.22
N ASP A 400 32.55 9.36 12.46
CA ASP A 400 32.77 7.94 12.77
C ASP A 400 31.49 7.10 12.58
N PRO A 401 31.63 5.77 12.32
CA PRO A 401 30.51 4.85 12.26
C PRO A 401 29.63 4.88 13.51
N MET A 402 28.33 4.74 13.34
CA MET A 402 27.38 4.73 14.45
C MET A 402 27.03 3.29 14.85
N MET A 403 27.04 3.04 16.16
CA MET A 403 26.58 1.78 16.77
C MET A 403 27.29 0.54 16.18
N GLU A 404 26.58 -0.42 15.59
CA GLU A 404 27.12 -1.68 15.08
C GLU A 404 27.56 -1.60 13.59
N SER A 405 27.38 -0.42 12.96
CA SER A 405 27.76 -0.25 11.56
C SER A 405 29.29 -0.20 11.40
N ASN A 406 29.80 -0.97 10.43
CA ASN A 406 31.23 -0.97 10.08
C ASN A 406 31.59 0.12 9.05
N ASN A 407 30.61 0.78 8.45
CA ASN A 407 30.80 1.81 7.43
C ASN A 407 30.48 3.19 8.00
N ALA A 408 31.13 4.24 7.47
CA ALA A 408 30.78 5.61 7.84
C ALA A 408 29.31 5.91 7.48
N PRO A 409 28.59 6.71 8.28
CA PRO A 409 27.16 6.91 8.09
C PRO A 409 26.88 7.65 6.78
N GLY A 410 26.06 7.09 5.90
CA GLY A 410 25.76 7.67 4.59
C GLY A 410 24.28 7.64 4.23
N ALA A 411 23.50 6.77 4.89
CA ALA A 411 22.09 6.60 4.59
C ALA A 411 21.22 7.76 5.12
N TRP A 412 21.74 8.63 5.99
CA TRP A 412 21.12 9.91 6.32
C TRP A 412 20.85 10.78 5.07
N LEU A 413 21.72 10.74 4.06
CA LEU A 413 21.52 11.49 2.83
C LEU A 413 20.33 10.91 2.03
N PHE A 414 20.20 9.60 2.01
CA PHE A 414 19.06 8.91 1.40
C PHE A 414 17.74 9.33 2.06
N ALA A 415 17.69 9.38 3.40
CA ALA A 415 16.50 9.85 4.12
C ALA A 415 16.12 11.31 3.76
N ILE A 416 17.11 12.20 3.61
CA ILE A 416 16.87 13.59 3.19
C ILE A 416 16.36 13.65 1.74
N VAL A 417 16.98 12.91 0.83
CA VAL A 417 16.56 12.86 -0.59
C VAL A 417 15.13 12.33 -0.69
N LYS A 418 14.80 11.27 0.06
CA LYS A 418 13.43 10.74 0.19
C LYS A 418 12.45 11.77 0.73
N ALA A 419 12.80 12.49 1.79
CA ALA A 419 11.97 13.53 2.37
C ALA A 419 11.70 14.68 1.38
N CYS A 420 12.73 15.13 0.65
CA CYS A 420 12.60 16.14 -0.39
C CYS A 420 11.74 15.64 -1.56
N LEU A 421 11.94 14.40 -2.00
CA LEU A 421 11.16 13.79 -3.08
C LEU A 421 9.68 13.70 -2.70
N VAL A 422 9.36 13.19 -1.50
CA VAL A 422 7.96 13.06 -1.09
C VAL A 422 7.33 14.43 -0.82
N ALA A 423 8.09 15.42 -0.34
CA ALA A 423 7.59 16.79 -0.24
C ALA A 423 7.25 17.38 -1.62
N ALA A 424 8.09 17.15 -2.64
CA ALA A 424 7.82 17.57 -4.01
C ALA A 424 6.59 16.86 -4.61
N ILE A 425 6.47 15.55 -4.41
CA ILE A 425 5.30 14.77 -4.88
C ILE A 425 4.04 15.24 -4.15
N ALA A 426 4.08 15.44 -2.83
CA ALA A 426 2.95 15.94 -2.07
C ALA A 426 2.53 17.34 -2.53
N TRP A 427 3.50 18.22 -2.81
CA TRP A 427 3.24 19.55 -3.37
C TRP A 427 2.54 19.47 -4.73
N LEU A 428 3.02 18.61 -5.65
CA LEU A 428 2.35 18.37 -6.93
C LEU A 428 0.92 17.85 -6.74
N PHE A 429 0.72 16.89 -5.85
CA PHE A 429 -0.60 16.31 -5.57
C PHE A 429 -1.61 17.30 -4.98
N VAL A 430 -1.11 18.24 -4.19
CA VAL A 430 -1.89 19.31 -3.56
C VAL A 430 -2.29 20.38 -4.59
N GLU A 431 -1.47 20.58 -5.62
CA GLU A 431 -1.73 21.53 -6.71
C GLU A 431 -2.52 20.90 -7.87
N MET A 432 -2.49 19.58 -8.03
CA MET A 432 -3.20 18.91 -9.13
C MET A 432 -4.73 18.92 -8.92
N ARG A 433 -5.44 19.30 -10.00
CA ARG A 433 -6.89 19.10 -10.13
C ARG A 433 -7.12 17.93 -11.08
N VAL A 434 -8.09 17.08 -10.76
CA VAL A 434 -8.45 15.94 -11.61
C VAL A 434 -9.92 16.00 -12.00
N GLU A 435 -10.22 15.51 -13.20
CA GLU A 435 -11.60 15.29 -13.63
C GLU A 435 -12.24 14.18 -12.79
N ARG A 436 -13.57 14.21 -12.65
CA ARG A 436 -14.29 13.20 -11.88
C ARG A 436 -14.06 11.75 -12.36
N ARG A 437 -13.85 11.56 -13.67
CA ARG A 437 -13.50 10.25 -14.24
C ARG A 437 -12.08 9.76 -13.88
N GLN A 438 -11.20 10.63 -13.40
CA GLN A 438 -9.80 10.32 -13.08
C GLN A 438 -9.58 10.09 -11.58
N VAL A 439 -10.64 10.09 -10.76
CA VAL A 439 -10.53 9.88 -9.29
C VAL A 439 -9.90 8.52 -8.97
N HIS A 440 -10.29 7.44 -9.66
CA HIS A 440 -9.67 6.12 -9.50
C HIS A 440 -8.19 6.12 -9.89
N MET A 441 -7.83 6.83 -10.96
CA MET A 441 -6.43 6.96 -11.39
C MET A 441 -5.61 7.67 -10.31
N ARG A 442 -6.13 8.78 -9.78
CA ARG A 442 -5.50 9.51 -8.68
C ARG A 442 -5.23 8.61 -7.47
N MET A 443 -6.25 7.86 -7.03
CA MET A 443 -6.12 6.93 -5.90
C MET A 443 -5.09 5.82 -6.18
N LEU A 444 -5.09 5.24 -7.38
CA LEU A 444 -4.16 4.16 -7.73
C LEU A 444 -2.71 4.63 -7.86
N ILE A 445 -2.46 5.85 -8.37
CA ILE A 445 -1.12 6.43 -8.37
C ILE A 445 -0.63 6.63 -6.95
N VAL A 446 -1.47 7.19 -6.07
CA VAL A 446 -1.13 7.34 -4.64
C VAL A 446 -0.82 5.99 -4.03
N LEU A 447 -1.65 4.97 -4.29
CA LEU A 447 -1.46 3.63 -3.77
C LEU A 447 -0.15 3.01 -4.28
N ALA A 448 0.21 3.21 -5.54
CA ALA A 448 1.48 2.74 -6.09
C ALA A 448 2.69 3.40 -5.39
N VAL A 449 2.65 4.73 -5.20
CA VAL A 449 3.70 5.46 -4.45
C VAL A 449 3.73 5.00 -2.99
N LEU A 450 2.57 4.74 -2.38
CA LEU A 450 2.47 4.22 -1.02
C LEU A 450 3.10 2.84 -0.90
N ILE A 451 2.78 1.91 -1.80
CA ILE A 451 3.30 0.54 -1.79
C ILE A 451 4.84 0.56 -1.89
N VAL A 452 5.40 1.40 -2.76
CA VAL A 452 6.86 1.51 -2.95
C VAL A 452 7.58 2.14 -1.74
N GLY A 453 6.87 2.83 -0.84
CA GLY A 453 7.47 3.39 0.38
C GLY A 453 7.11 2.60 1.64
N LEU A 454 5.82 2.51 1.95
CA LEU A 454 5.34 1.92 3.19
C LEU A 454 5.68 0.43 3.30
N ALA A 455 5.60 -0.35 2.22
CA ALA A 455 5.84 -1.78 2.31
C ALA A 455 7.32 -2.10 2.60
N PRO A 456 8.32 -1.54 1.88
CA PRO A 456 9.72 -1.66 2.26
C PRO A 456 10.01 -1.10 3.66
N GLY A 457 9.52 0.10 4.00
CA GLY A 457 9.75 0.69 5.32
C GLY A 457 9.22 -0.15 6.48
N LEU A 458 8.01 -0.73 6.36
CA LEU A 458 7.47 -1.63 7.39
C LEU A 458 8.21 -2.96 7.45
N ARG A 459 8.66 -3.49 6.32
CA ARG A 459 9.46 -4.72 6.26
C ARG A 459 10.79 -4.51 6.97
N ASP A 460 11.51 -3.44 6.63
CA ASP A 460 12.82 -3.12 7.20
C ASP A 460 12.73 -2.87 8.72
N ILE A 461 11.68 -2.18 9.20
CA ILE A 461 11.43 -2.07 10.65
C ILE A 461 11.20 -3.43 11.29
N GLY A 462 10.42 -4.30 10.66
CA GLY A 462 10.18 -5.66 11.15
C GLY A 462 11.48 -6.45 11.25
N ARG A 463 12.31 -6.41 10.20
CA ARG A 463 13.65 -7.01 10.17
C ARG A 463 14.55 -6.51 11.29
N LEU A 464 14.60 -5.19 11.48
CA LEU A 464 15.36 -4.56 12.57
C LEU A 464 14.85 -4.95 13.96
N THR A 465 13.54 -5.10 14.12
CA THR A 465 12.91 -5.40 15.41
C THR A 465 13.07 -6.87 15.79
N LEU A 466 13.05 -7.76 14.80
CA LEU A 466 13.19 -9.20 14.99
C LEU A 466 14.65 -9.69 14.86
N ASP A 467 15.57 -8.82 14.43
CA ASP A 467 16.98 -9.12 14.14
C ASP A 467 17.15 -10.18 13.03
N VAL A 468 16.48 -9.97 11.89
CA VAL A 468 16.40 -10.93 10.77
C VAL A 468 16.83 -10.36 9.41
#